data_AF-A0A3T1CH86-F1
#
_entry.id   AF-A0A3T1CH86-F1
#
_cell.length_a   1.000
_cell.length_b   1.000
_cell.length_c   1.000
_cell.angle_alpha   90.00
_cell.angle_beta   90.00
_cell.angle_gamma   90.00
#
_symmetry.space_group_name_H-M   'P 1'
#
loop_
_entity.id
_entity.type
_entity.pdbx_description
1 polymer ?
#
loop_
_entity_poly.entity_id
_entity_poly.type
_entity_poly.pdbx_seq_one_letter_code
_entity_poly.pdbx_strand_id
1 'polypeptide(L)' 'MTEPDFLLFASDAELAAYWGGACLLAAMVCMAMERRRVKRREINRVGWVPWTGLFLVFAVIGGGLLAAAVPAMLQA' A
#
# COMPACT_ATOMS: atom_id res chain seq x y z
N MET A 1 -1.05 -5.78 -26.94
CA MET A 1 -0.02 -4.87 -27.46
C MET A 1 1.16 -5.01 -26.53
N THR A 2 2.37 -5.15 -27.07
CA THR A 2 3.60 -5.20 -26.30
C THR A 2 4.32 -3.89 -26.61
N GLU A 3 4.16 -2.91 -25.72
CA GLU A 3 4.86 -1.64 -25.83
C GLU A 3 6.38 -1.86 -25.75
N PRO A 4 7.18 -1.22 -26.61
CA PRO A 4 8.63 -1.38 -26.60
C PRO A 4 9.28 -0.74 -25.36
N ASP A 5 10.27 -1.42 -24.77
CA ASP A 5 10.89 -1.09 -23.46
C ASP A 5 11.41 0.34 -23.32
N PHE A 6 11.81 1.01 -24.41
CA PHE A 6 12.28 2.40 -24.36
C PHE A 6 11.16 3.42 -24.08
N LEU A 7 9.88 3.05 -24.27
CA LEU A 7 8.73 3.86 -23.87
C LEU A 7 8.37 3.65 -22.40
N LEU A 8 8.82 2.55 -21.80
CA LEU A 8 8.62 2.22 -20.39
C LEU A 8 9.78 2.83 -19.58
N PHE A 9 9.60 4.07 -19.13
CA PHE A 9 10.57 4.76 -18.27
C PHE A 9 10.86 4.05 -16.93
N ALA A 10 10.01 3.07 -16.55
CA ALA A 10 10.18 2.22 -15.38
C ALA A 10 9.85 0.77 -15.78
N SER A 11 10.67 -0.18 -15.33
CA SER A 11 10.38 -1.61 -15.48
C SER A 11 9.11 -2.00 -14.71
N ASP A 12 8.46 -3.10 -15.10
CA ASP A 12 7.27 -3.61 -14.39
C ASP A 12 7.55 -3.86 -12.89
N ALA A 13 8.78 -4.28 -12.57
CA ALA A 13 9.23 -4.47 -11.21
C ALA A 13 9.33 -3.15 -10.42
N GLU A 14 9.90 -2.10 -11.04
CA GLU A 14 9.96 -0.77 -10.42
C GLU A 14 8.55 -0.18 -10.24
N LEU A 15 7.68 -0.32 -11.23
CA LEU A 15 6.30 0.15 -11.14
C LEU A 15 5.54 -0.57 -10.01
N ALA A 16 5.71 -1.90 -9.90
CA ALA A 16 5.16 -2.68 -8.80
C ALA A 16 5.73 -2.24 -7.45
N ALA A 17 7.02 -1.92 -7.37
CA ALA A 17 7.63 -1.41 -6.14
C ALA A 17 7.07 -0.04 -5.72
N TYR A 18 6.86 0.88 -6.67
CA TYR A 18 6.25 2.19 -6.38
C TYR A 18 4.81 2.05 -5.88
N TRP A 19 4.00 1.24 -6.54
CA TRP A 19 2.62 0.98 -6.09
C TRP A 19 2.56 0.23 -4.77
N GLY A 20 3.49 -0.71 -4.55
CA GLY A 20 3.63 -1.43 -3.29
C GLY A 20 3.97 -0.48 -2.13
N GLY A 21 4.94 0.41 -2.34
CA GLY A 21 5.30 1.47 -1.40
C GLY A 21 4.16 2.45 -1.12
N ALA A 22 3.44 2.89 -2.16
CA ALA A 22 2.26 3.76 -2.02
C ALA A 22 1.15 3.10 -1.18
N CYS A 23 0.90 1.80 -1.41
CA CYS A 23 -0.04 1.03 -0.60
C CYS A 23 0.41 0.93 0.86
N LEU A 24 1.70 0.68 1.13
CA LEU A 24 2.20 0.66 2.50
C LEU A 24 2.08 2.02 3.20
N LEU A 25 2.33 3.13 2.50
CA LEU A 25 2.09 4.47 3.03
C LEU A 25 0.61 4.68 3.38
N ALA A 26 -0.30 4.26 2.50
CA ALA A 26 -1.74 4.31 2.77
C ALA A 26 -2.13 3.44 3.99
N ALA A 27 -1.52 2.26 4.14
CA ALA A 27 -1.72 1.41 5.31
C ALA A 27 -1.28 2.15 6.59
N MET A 28 -0.10 2.77 6.60
CA MET A 28 0.38 3.55 7.75
C MET A 28 -0.56 4.70 8.12
N VAL A 29 -1.13 5.40 7.12
CA VAL A 29 -2.15 6.43 7.34
C VAL A 29 -3.40 5.83 7.99
N CYS A 30 -3.89 4.68 7.51
CA CYS A 30 -5.03 3.99 8.09
C CYS A 30 -4.77 3.60 9.55
N MET A 31 -3.58 3.08 9.85
CA MET A 31 -3.18 2.75 11.22
C MET A 31 -3.15 3.99 12.12
N ALA A 32 -2.62 5.11 11.63
CA ALA A 32 -2.61 6.37 12.38
C ALA A 32 -4.03 6.90 12.65
N MET A 33 -4.93 6.76 11.69
CA MET A 33 -6.34 7.16 11.84
C MET A 33 -7.08 6.28 12.85
N GLU A 34 -6.81 4.97 12.87
CA GLU A 34 -7.40 4.10 13.89
C GLU A 34 -6.87 4.45 15.29
N ARG A 35 -5.57 4.71 15.45
CA ARG A 35 -5.02 5.21 16.73
C ARG A 35 -5.69 6.52 17.18
N ARG A 36 -5.96 7.42 16.24
CA ARG A 36 -6.70 8.67 16.52
C ARG A 36 -8.14 8.39 16.93
N ARG A 37 -8.80 7.38 16.36
CA ARG A 37 -10.16 6.95 16.72
C ARG A 37 -10.20 6.35 18.13
N VAL A 38 -9.30 5.43 18.44
CA VAL A 38 -9.22 4.77 19.76
C VAL A 38 -8.91 5.75 20.88
N LYS A 39 -8.13 6.81 20.61
CA LYS A 39 -7.81 7.85 21.61
C LYS A 39 -8.99 8.80 21.91
N ARG A 40 -10.07 8.79 21.11
CA ARG A 40 -11.24 9.63 21.38
C ARG A 40 -12.13 8.99 22.44
N ARG A 41 -12.52 9.77 23.45
CA ARG A 41 -13.29 9.35 24.63
C ARG A 41 -14.77 9.07 24.35
N GLU A 42 -15.31 9.51 23.21
CA GLU A 42 -16.70 9.27 22.82
C GLU A 42 -16.83 8.01 21.97
N ILE A 43 -17.32 6.94 22.61
CA ILE A 43 -17.62 5.68 21.94
C ILE A 43 -18.78 5.80 20.95
N ASN A 44 -19.63 6.82 21.05
CA ASN A 44 -20.81 7.01 20.20
C ASN A 44 -20.53 7.72 18.88
N ARG A 45 -19.32 8.29 18.69
CA ARG A 45 -18.91 8.93 17.43
C ARG A 45 -18.01 7.99 16.62
N VAL A 46 -18.47 6.75 16.49
CA VAL A 46 -17.85 5.66 15.73
C VAL A 46 -17.82 6.10 14.27
N GLY A 47 -16.73 6.73 13.83
CA GLY A 47 -16.54 7.04 12.41
C GLY A 47 -16.82 5.81 11.57
N TRP A 48 -17.62 5.97 10.50
CA TRP A 48 -18.13 4.89 9.64
C TRP A 48 -17.03 4.08 8.96
N VAL A 49 -15.83 4.65 8.83
CA VAL A 49 -14.71 4.03 8.10
C VAL A 49 -14.06 2.91 8.93
N PRO A 50 -13.96 1.67 8.39
CA PRO A 50 -13.26 0.57 9.02
C PRO A 50 -11.74 0.68 8.78
N TRP A 51 -11.07 1.59 9.49
CA TRP A 51 -9.64 1.87 9.31
C TRP A 51 -8.74 0.63 9.43
N THR A 52 -9.06 -0.31 10.34
CA THR A 52 -8.33 -1.57 10.49
C THR A 52 -8.46 -2.47 9.26
N GLY A 53 -9.66 -2.54 8.67
CA GLY A 53 -9.89 -3.31 7.44
C GLY A 53 -9.13 -2.70 6.26
N LEU A 54 -9.19 -1.37 6.13
CA LEU A 54 -8.46 -0.63 5.10
C LEU A 54 -6.93 -0.79 5.25
N PHE A 55 -6.42 -0.68 6.48
CA PHE A 55 -5.03 -0.98 6.80
C PHE A 55 -4.62 -2.36 6.32
N LEU A 56 -5.42 -3.39 6.62
CA LEU A 56 -5.09 -4.78 6.28
C LEU A 56 -5.05 -4.98 4.76
N VAL A 57 -6.02 -4.44 4.03
CA VAL A 57 -6.06 -4.52 2.56
C VAL A 57 -4.82 -3.87 1.95
N PHE A 58 -4.50 -2.65 2.36
CA PHE A 58 -3.33 -1.94 1.84
C PHE A 58 -2.00 -2.60 2.25
N ALA A 59 -1.91 -3.15 3.46
CA ALA A 59 -0.72 -3.86 3.92
C ALA A 59 -0.49 -5.15 3.13
N VAL A 60 -1.55 -5.92 2.85
CA VAL A 60 -1.46 -7.16 2.07
C VAL A 60 -1.11 -6.87 0.62
N ILE A 61 -1.78 -5.91 -0.02
CA ILE A 61 -1.50 -5.53 -1.42
C ILE A 61 -0.09 -4.96 -1.53
N GLY A 62 0.28 -4.01 -0.65
CA GLY A 62 1.58 -3.37 -0.65
C GLY A 62 2.73 -4.36 -0.38
N GLY A 63 2.55 -5.22 0.62
CA GLY A 63 3.50 -6.28 0.94
C GLY A 63 3.63 -7.31 -0.17
N GLY A 64 2.52 -7.71 -0.79
CA GLY A 64 2.53 -8.65 -1.93
C GLY A 64 3.23 -8.08 -3.17
N LEU A 65 2.95 -6.82 -3.51
CA LEU A 65 3.60 -6.12 -4.62
C LEU A 65 5.12 -6.00 -4.39
N LEU A 66 5.54 -5.60 -3.19
CA LEU A 66 6.97 -5.51 -2.88
C LEU A 66 7.64 -6.88 -2.83
N ALA A 67 6.97 -7.91 -2.29
CA ALA A 67 7.51 -9.27 -2.27
C ALA A 67 7.74 -9.82 -3.68
N ALA A 68 6.91 -9.45 -4.66
CA ALA A 68 7.10 -9.80 -6.07
C ALA A 68 8.15 -8.93 -6.76
N ALA A 69 8.18 -7.63 -6.46
CA ALA A 69 9.10 -6.68 -7.11
C ALA A 69 10.55 -6.83 -6.64
N VAL A 70 10.80 -7.06 -5.34
CA VAL A 70 12.15 -7.16 -4.76
C VAL A 70 13.03 -8.20 -5.46
N PRO A 71 12.63 -9.47 -5.65
CA PRO A 71 13.49 -10.44 -6.34
C PRO A 71 13.72 -10.07 -7.81
N ALA A 72 12.71 -9.51 -8.50
CA ALA A 72 12.86 -9.07 -9.88
C ALA A 72 13.85 -7.90 -10.01
N MET A 73 13.86 -6.95 -9.06
CA MET A 73 14.83 -5.85 -9.03
C MET A 73 16.25 -6.31 -8.67
N LEU A 74 16.39 -7.37 -7.86
CA LEU A 74 17.70 -7.92 -7.49
C LEU A 74 18.33 -8.78 -8.61
N GLN A 75 17.51 -9.24 -9.55
CA GLN A 75 17.93 -10.05 -10.70
C GLN A 75 18.09 -9.24 -11.99
N ALA A 76 17.66 -7.97 -11.99
CA ALA A 76 17.85 -7.00 -13.07
C ALA A 76 19.28 -6.43 -13.06
#